data_AF-A0A316H6K0-F1
#
_entry.id   AF-A0A316H6K0-F1
#
_cell.length_a   1.000
_cell.length_b   1.000
_cell.length_c   1.000
_cell.angle_alpha   90.00
_cell.angle_beta   90.00
_cell.angle_gamma   90.00
#
_symmetry.space_group_name_H-M   'P 1'
#
loop_
_entity.id
_entity.type
_entity.pdbx_description
1 polymer ?
#
loop_
_entity_poly.entity_id
_entity_poly.type
_entity_poly.pdbx_seq_one_letter_code
_entity_poly.pdbx_strand_id
1 'polypeptide(L)' 'MKLNWFTRKGIIYLPVSIIGWVILTLAVTYTAIGSVIIGKHSDSVGDMFINSIFNLLLNGLAYTVIAYFTERKS' A
#
# COMPACT_ATOMS: atom_id res chain seq x y z
N MET A 1 0.54 -14.46 -20.00
CA MET A 1 1.38 -13.25 -20.15
C MET A 1 2.20 -13.07 -18.88
N LYS A 2 3.54 -12.98 -18.97
CA LYS A 2 4.41 -12.66 -17.82
C LYS A 2 4.29 -11.16 -17.53
N LEU A 3 3.24 -10.75 -16.82
CA LEU A 3 3.11 -9.37 -16.36
C LEU A 3 4.16 -9.15 -15.26
N ASN A 4 5.27 -8.52 -15.61
CA ASN A 4 6.35 -8.22 -14.66
C ASN A 4 6.09 -6.85 -14.03
N TRP A 5 5.03 -6.75 -13.23
CA TRP A 5 4.64 -5.46 -12.66
C TRP A 5 5.40 -5.14 -11.38
N PHE A 6 5.71 -6.18 -10.62
CA PHE A 6 6.46 -6.11 -9.38
C PHE A 6 7.58 -7.16 -9.35
N THR A 7 8.62 -6.85 -8.58
CA THR A 7 9.71 -7.77 -8.25
C THR A 7 9.82 -7.90 -6.74
N ARG A 8 9.87 -9.14 -6.24
CA ARG A 8 10.03 -9.38 -4.81
C ARG A 8 11.49 -9.23 -4.40
N LYS A 9 11.75 -8.34 -3.46
CA LYS A 9 13.01 -8.24 -2.71
C LYS A 9 12.74 -8.60 -1.25
N GLY A 10 12.85 -9.90 -0.94
CA GLY A 10 12.58 -10.43 0.40
C GLY A 10 11.07 -10.42 0.73
N ILE A 11 10.65 -9.59 1.69
CA ILE A 11 9.23 -9.46 2.09
C ILE A 11 8.54 -8.32 1.31
N ILE A 12 9.32 -7.42 0.69
CA ILE A 12 8.83 -6.22 0.03
C ILE A 12 8.74 -6.45 -1.49
N TYR A 13 7.69 -5.92 -2.11
CA TYR A 13 7.53 -5.90 -3.56
C TYR A 13 7.82 -4.49 -4.10
N LEU A 14 8.80 -4.40 -5.00
CA LEU A 14 9.13 -3.15 -5.67
C LEU A 14 8.46 -3.09 -7.04
N PRO A 15 7.83 -1.96 -7.40
CA PRO A 15 7.29 -1.77 -8.73
C PRO A 15 8.42 -1.68 -9.76
N VAL A 16 8.29 -2.43 -10.85
CA VAL A 16 9.22 -2.43 -12.00
C VAL A 16 8.56 -1.97 -13.30
N SER A 17 7.23 -1.84 -13.29
CA SER A 17 6.44 -1.35 -14.43
C SER A 17 5.70 -0.07 -14.09
N ILE A 18 5.28 0.68 -15.12
CA ILE A 18 4.42 1.87 -14.97
C ILE A 18 3.16 1.52 -14.17
N ILE A 19 2.54 0.36 -14.44
CA ILE A 19 1.34 -0.09 -13.73
C ILE A 19 1.64 -0.32 -12.24
N GLY A 20 2.78 -0.94 -11.93
CA GLY A 20 3.21 -1.13 -10.54
C GLY A 20 3.45 0.19 -9.81
N TRP A 21 4.05 1.17 -10.49
CA TRP A 21 4.24 2.51 -9.95
C TRP A 21 2.91 3.23 -9.72
N VAL A 22 1.95 3.12 -10.64
CA VAL A 22 0.59 3.67 -10.47
C VAL A 22 -0.09 3.05 -9.25
N ILE A 23 -0.01 1.73 -9.07
CA ILE A 23 -0.56 1.04 -7.89
C ILE A 23 0.10 1.54 -6.60
N LEU A 24 1.43 1.70 -6.59
CA LEU A 24 2.14 2.24 -5.43
C LEU A 24 1.69 3.67 -5.13
N THR A 25 1.61 4.54 -6.14
CA THR A 25 1.15 5.92 -5.98
C THR A 25 -0.27 5.97 -5.44
N LEU A 26 -1.19 5.16 -5.98
CA LEU A 26 -2.57 5.07 -5.48
C LEU A 26 -2.61 4.61 -4.02
N ALA A 27 -1.82 3.60 -3.65
CA ALA A 27 -1.74 3.13 -2.27
C ALA A 27 -1.23 4.24 -1.34
N VAL A 28 -0.15 4.95 -1.72
CA VAL A 28 0.41 6.06 -0.92
C VAL A 28 -0.59 7.21 -0.79
N THR A 29 -1.22 7.63 -1.89
CA THR A 29 -2.23 8.71 -1.88
C THR A 29 -3.44 8.32 -1.04
N TYR A 30 -3.91 7.07 -1.14
CA TYR A 30 -5.02 6.57 -0.32
C TYR A 30 -4.70 6.64 1.17
N THR A 31 -3.53 6.14 1.59
CA THR A 31 -3.12 6.19 3.00
C THR A 31 -2.98 7.63 3.47
N ALA A 32 -2.39 8.52 2.66
CA ALA A 32 -2.21 9.93 3.02
C ALA A 32 -3.56 10.66 3.23
N ILE A 33 -4.52 10.47 2.31
CA ILE A 33 -5.87 11.03 2.44
C ILE A 33 -6.58 10.40 3.65
N GLY A 34 -6.47 9.08 3.81
CA GLY A 34 -7.03 8.33 4.94
C GLY A 34 -6.55 8.89 6.28
N SER A 35 -5.25 9.12 6.45
CA SER A 35 -4.68 9.71 7.66
C SER A 35 -5.23 11.11 7.97
N VAL A 36 -5.46 11.94 6.94
CA VAL A 36 -6.06 13.27 7.11
C VAL A 36 -7.53 13.16 7.56
N ILE A 37 -8.29 12.26 6.95
CA ILE A 37 -9.70 12.04 7.32
C ILE A 37 -9.79 11.51 8.75
N ILE A 38 -8.96 10.51 9.10
CA ILE A 38 -8.87 9.96 10.45
C ILE A 38 -8.53 11.07 11.45
N GLY A 39 -7.52 11.89 11.15
CA GLY A 39 -7.12 13.00 12.03
C GLY A 39 -8.24 14.02 12.27
N LYS A 40 -9.13 14.25 11.30
CA LYS A 40 -10.29 15.13 11.47
C LYS A 40 -11.40 14.54 12.36
N HIS A 41 -11.45 13.22 12.51
CA HIS A 41 -12.49 12.51 13.26
C HIS A 41 -11.96 11.85 14.54
N SER A 42 -10.70 12.12 14.91
CA SER A 42 -10.08 11.55 16.11
C SER A 42 -10.10 12.56 17.24
N ASP A 43 -10.58 12.14 18.40
CA ASP A 43 -10.63 12.97 19.62
C ASP A 43 -9.26 13.05 20.33
N SER A 44 -8.35 12.10 20.04
CA SER A 44 -6.99 12.06 20.58
C SER A 44 -5.94 11.73 19.52
N VAL A 45 -4.70 12.17 19.76
CA VAL A 45 -3.54 11.82 18.91
C VAL A 45 -3.27 10.31 18.94
N GLY A 46 -3.54 9.65 20.07
CA GLY A 46 -3.41 8.20 20.21
C GLY A 46 -4.36 7.44 19.29
N ASP A 47 -5.63 7.84 19.27
CA ASP A 47 -6.66 7.21 18.41
C ASP A 47 -6.37 7.44 16.93
N MET A 48 -5.93 8.66 16.58
CA MET A 48 -5.47 8.99 15.23
C MET A 48 -4.31 8.08 14.81
N PHE A 49 -3.30 7.93 15.67
CA PHE A 49 -2.08 7.17 15.38
C PHE A 49 -2.39 5.69 15.20
N ILE A 50 -3.14 5.10 16.12
CA ILE A 50 -3.54 3.69 16.07
C ILE A 50 -4.33 3.42 14.79
N ASN A 51 -5.36 4.23 14.52
CA ASN A 51 -6.22 4.04 13.36
C ASN A 51 -5.45 4.26 12.04
N SER A 52 -4.52 5.22 12.00
CA SER A 52 -3.65 5.45 10.84
C SER A 52 -2.68 4.28 10.60
N ILE A 53 -2.13 3.65 11.65
CA ILE A 53 -1.29 2.45 11.51
C ILE A 53 -2.10 1.29 10.95
N PHE A 54 -3.30 1.03 11.48
CA PHE A 54 -4.14 -0.05 10.99
C PHE A 54 -4.54 0.16 9.53
N ASN A 55 -4.88 1.40 9.15
CA ASN A 55 -5.19 1.74 7.76
C ASN A 55 -3.97 1.49 6.84
N LEU A 56 -2.78 1.92 7.27
CA LEU A 56 -1.52 1.69 6.54
C LEU A 56 -1.21 0.19 6.39
N LEU A 57 -1.39 -0.61 7.45
CA LEU A 57 -1.16 -2.05 7.42
C LEU A 57 -2.15 -2.77 6.49
N LEU A 58 -3.44 -2.43 6.55
CA LEU A 58 -4.47 -3.02 5.69
C LEU A 58 -4.24 -2.67 4.22
N ASN A 59 -3.89 -1.42 3.93
CA ASN A 59 -3.57 -1.00 2.58
C ASN A 59 -2.26 -1.64 2.08
N GLY A 60 -1.25 -1.76 2.95
CA GLY A 60 -0.01 -2.47 2.66
C GLY A 60 -0.23 -3.96 2.37
N LEU A 61 -1.17 -4.61 3.07
CA LEU A 61 -1.62 -5.97 2.80
C LEU A 61 -2.30 -6.09 1.43
N ALA A 62 -3.20 -5.17 1.11
CA ALA A 62 -3.84 -5.14 -0.22
C ALA A 62 -2.79 -4.97 -1.33
N TYR A 63 -1.83 -4.06 -1.15
CA TYR A 63 -0.70 -3.86 -2.07
C TYR A 63 0.14 -5.12 -2.24
N THR A 64 0.50 -5.80 -1.15
CA THR A 64 1.31 -7.04 -1.20
C THR A 64 0.56 -8.18 -1.88
N VAL A 65 -0.76 -8.30 -1.68
CA VAL A 65 -1.60 -9.29 -2.38
C VAL A 65 -1.59 -9.03 -3.88
N ILE A 66 -1.84 -7.77 -4.30
CA ILE A 66 -1.81 -7.40 -5.72
C ILE A 66 -0.43 -7.70 -6.32
N ALA A 67 0.64 -7.31 -5.62
CA ALA A 67 2.00 -7.52 -6.07
C ALA A 67 2.38 -9.01 -6.14
N TYR A 68 1.91 -9.85 -5.23
CA TYR A 68 2.14 -11.30 -5.25
C TYR A 68 1.54 -11.98 -6.50
N PHE A 69 0.32 -11.59 -6.89
CA PHE A 69 -0.32 -12.15 -8.08
C PHE A 69 0.24 -11.59 -9.40
N THR A 70 0.86 -10.42 -9.36
CA THR A 70 1.40 -9.70 -10.52
C THR A 70 2.93 -9.65 -10.56
N GLU A 71 3.57 -10.42 -9.68
CA GLU A 71 4.99 -10.70 -9.73
C GLU A 71 5.27 -11.72 -10.85
N ARG A 72 6.39 -11.52 -11.55
CA ARG A 72 6.92 -12.55 -12.44
C ARG A 72 7.41 -13.75 -11.60
N LYS A 73 6.56 -14.76 -11.44
CA LYS A 73 7.00 -16.09 -10.96
C LYS A 73 8.08 -16.60 -11.93
N SER A 74 9.32 -16.63 -11.46
CA SER A 74 10.43 -17.23 -12.19
C SER A 74 10.31 -18.75 -12.18
#